data_AF-S5XM58-F1
#
_entry.id   AF-S5XM58-F1
#
_cell.length_a   1.000
_cell.length_b   1.000
_cell.length_c   1.000
_cell.angle_alpha   90.00
_cell.angle_beta   90.00
_cell.angle_gamma   90.00
#
_symmetry.space_group_name_H-M   'P 1'
#
loop_
_entity.id
_entity.type
_entity.pdbx_description
1 polymer ?
#
loop_
_entity_poly.entity_id
_entity_poly.type
_entity_poly.pdbx_seq_one_letter_code
_entity_poly.pdbx_strand_id
1 'polypeptide(L)'
;MLYRKPISKVETNKRQRPARIPPRYLAQLRRQAKNGRKYVVERQIERNGTISREMVRDVKKSWDRARRLAKSMAEAKGIRIDLSDVTPHTLKHTAITWALQRGATTWDAAGYFSTSVQTIERTYGHHSPQHQASAVDAMNRRG
;
A
#
# COMPACT_ATOMS: atom_id res chain seq x y z
N MET A 1 8.81 0.33 -14.02
CA MET A 1 7.35 0.35 -13.84
C MET A 1 6.90 -1.08 -13.52
N LEU A 2 5.90 -1.28 -12.67
CA LEU A 2 5.33 -2.60 -12.37
C LEU A 2 4.10 -2.87 -13.20
N TYR A 3 4.13 -3.92 -14.00
CA TYR A 3 2.97 -4.42 -14.73
C TYR A 3 2.25 -5.46 -13.85
N ARG A 4 1.03 -5.13 -13.42
CA ARG A 4 0.22 -5.99 -12.53
C ARG A 4 -0.63 -7.00 -13.31
N LYS A 5 -0.91 -6.71 -14.58
CA LYS A 5 -1.63 -7.62 -15.48
C LYS A 5 -0.63 -8.57 -16.15
N PRO A 6 -0.84 -9.90 -16.10
CA PRO A 6 -0.13 -10.82 -16.99
C PRO A 6 -0.39 -10.45 -18.44
N ILE A 7 0.62 -10.58 -19.32
CA ILE A 7 0.51 -10.21 -20.73
C ILE A 7 -0.64 -10.93 -21.43
N SER A 8 -0.86 -12.20 -21.09
CA SER A 8 -1.90 -13.07 -21.69
C SER A 8 -3.31 -12.84 -21.15
N LYS A 9 -3.52 -11.94 -20.18
CA LYS A 9 -4.82 -11.79 -19.52
C LYS A 9 -5.65 -10.69 -20.17
N VAL A 10 -6.89 -11.01 -20.56
CA VAL A 10 -7.88 -10.04 -21.05
C VAL A 10 -8.20 -9.01 -19.96
N GLU A 11 -8.29 -7.74 -20.35
CA GLU A 11 -8.63 -6.67 -19.41
C GLU A 11 -10.09 -6.77 -18.99
N THR A 12 -10.35 -6.59 -17.69
CA THR A 12 -11.70 -6.61 -17.11
C THR A 12 -11.97 -5.29 -16.41
N ASN A 13 -13.20 -5.07 -15.93
CA ASN A 13 -13.55 -3.92 -15.07
C ASN A 13 -12.63 -3.81 -13.84
N LYS A 14 -12.07 -4.92 -13.35
CA LYS A 14 -11.01 -4.94 -12.32
C LYS A 14 -9.65 -4.67 -12.97
N ARG A 15 -9.48 -3.44 -13.49
CA ARG A 15 -8.30 -3.04 -14.26
C ARG A 15 -7.03 -3.15 -13.42
N GLN A 16 -6.05 -3.91 -13.89
CA GLN A 16 -4.75 -4.10 -13.24
C GLN A 16 -3.71 -3.12 -13.80
N ARG A 17 -4.00 -1.81 -13.70
CA ARG A 17 -3.18 -0.74 -14.28
C ARG A 17 -1.73 -0.83 -13.82
N PRO A 18 -0.74 -0.53 -14.67
CA PRO A 18 0.65 -0.44 -14.23
C PRO A 18 0.82 0.55 -13.08
N ALA A 19 1.76 0.28 -12.18
CA ALA A 19 2.07 1.17 -11.07
C ALA A 19 3.54 1.58 -11.12
N ARG A 20 3.84 2.85 -10.85
CA ARG A 20 5.22 3.27 -10.61
C ARG A 20 5.66 2.75 -9.24
N ILE A 21 6.87 2.21 -9.16
CA ILE A 21 7.45 1.73 -7.90
C ILE A 21 8.45 2.79 -7.43
N PRO A 22 8.36 3.30 -6.20
CA PRO A 22 9.37 4.20 -5.64
C PRO A 22 10.77 3.54 -5.64
N PRO A 23 11.85 4.26 -5.99
CA PRO A 23 13.19 3.67 -6.12
C PRO A 23 13.67 2.90 -4.87
N ARG A 24 13.39 3.41 -3.67
CA ARG A 24 13.74 2.74 -2.39
C ARG A 24 13.03 1.39 -2.25
N TYR A 25 11.75 1.32 -2.61
CA TYR A 25 11.00 0.07 -2.59
C TYR A 25 11.50 -0.90 -3.67
N LEU A 26 11.84 -0.40 -4.86
CA LEU A 26 12.44 -1.21 -5.93
C LEU A 26 13.78 -1.82 -5.49
N ALA A 27 14.64 -1.05 -4.82
CA ALA A 27 15.90 -1.54 -4.28
C ALA A 27 15.70 -2.66 -3.25
N GLN A 28 14.70 -2.53 -2.38
CA GLN A 28 14.31 -3.58 -1.44
C GLN A 28 13.84 -4.85 -2.14
N LEU A 29 12.99 -4.73 -3.17
CA LEU A 29 12.52 -5.86 -3.96
C LEU A 29 13.68 -6.56 -4.68
N ARG A 30 14.61 -5.81 -5.27
CA ARG A 30 15.82 -6.36 -5.91
C ARG A 30 16.69 -7.14 -4.93
N ARG A 31 16.93 -6.59 -3.74
CA ARG A 31 17.68 -7.27 -2.66
C ARG A 31 16.98 -8.57 -2.26
N GLN A 32 15.67 -8.52 -2.09
CA GLN A 32 14.87 -9.69 -1.74
C GLN A 32 14.90 -10.77 -2.83
N ALA A 33 14.84 -10.38 -4.11
CA ALA A 33 14.97 -11.30 -5.23
C ALA A 33 16.36 -11.98 -5.25
N LYS A 34 17.43 -11.22 -4.97
CA LYS A 34 18.78 -11.78 -4.82
C LYS A 34 18.87 -12.80 -3.67
N ASN A 35 18.06 -12.64 -2.62
CA ASN A 35 17.94 -13.60 -1.50
C ASN A 35 16.95 -14.75 -1.81
N GLY A 36 16.64 -14.97 -3.09
CA GLY A 36 15.81 -16.07 -3.58
C GLY A 36 14.30 -15.86 -3.44
N ARG A 37 13.80 -14.67 -3.06
CA ARG A 37 12.33 -14.44 -3.10
C ARG A 37 11.88 -14.42 -4.55
N LYS A 38 10.88 -15.21 -4.89
CA LYS A 38 10.33 -15.30 -6.24
C LYS A 38 9.09 -14.44 -6.41
N TYR A 39 8.33 -14.24 -5.32
CA TYR A 39 7.10 -13.45 -5.34
C TYR A 39 7.20 -12.27 -4.37
N VAL A 40 6.53 -11.16 -4.72
CA VAL A 40 6.45 -9.97 -3.85
C VAL A 40 5.88 -10.35 -2.49
N VAL A 41 4.80 -11.14 -2.50
CA VAL A 41 4.21 -11.75 -1.31
C VAL A 41 4.23 -13.27 -1.49
N GLU A 42 5.12 -13.92 -0.75
CA GLU A 42 5.25 -15.38 -0.73
C GLU A 42 5.06 -15.93 0.69
N ARG A 43 4.70 -17.20 0.75
CA ARG A 43 4.68 -17.99 1.98
C ARG A 43 5.58 -19.20 1.82
N GLN A 44 6.20 -19.62 2.90
CA GLN A 44 6.92 -20.88 2.98
C GLN A 44 5.93 -21.98 3.36
N ILE A 45 5.94 -23.08 2.61
CA ILE A 45 5.16 -24.27 2.90
C ILE A 45 6.12 -25.43 2.94
N GLU A 46 5.96 -26.29 3.92
CA GLU A 46 6.61 -27.59 3.96
C GLU A 46 5.60 -28.66 3.56
N ARG A 47 5.97 -29.50 2.58
CA ARG A 47 5.20 -30.68 2.16
C ARG A 47 6.17 -31.83 1.94
N ASN A 48 5.92 -32.95 2.60
CA ASN A 48 6.74 -34.16 2.51
C ASN A 48 8.24 -33.87 2.76
N GLY A 49 8.56 -33.09 3.80
CA GLY A 49 9.94 -32.68 4.13
C GLY A 49 10.59 -31.69 3.16
N THR A 50 9.88 -31.27 2.10
CA THR A 50 10.37 -30.29 1.13
C THR A 50 9.78 -28.91 1.42
N ILE A 51 10.66 -27.93 1.60
CA ILE A 51 10.30 -26.53 1.80
C ILE A 51 10.19 -25.83 0.43
N SER A 52 9.00 -25.35 0.09
CA SER A 52 8.76 -24.55 -1.11
C SER A 52 8.31 -23.12 -0.76
N ARG A 53 8.70 -22.18 -1.63
CA ARG A 53 8.20 -20.79 -1.60
C ARG A 53 7.07 -20.66 -2.61
N GLU A 54 5.86 -20.40 -2.13
CA GLU A 54 4.68 -20.26 -2.97
C GLU A 54 4.10 -18.84 -2.89
N MET A 55 3.50 -18.39 -3.99
CA MET A 55 2.74 -17.15 -4.03
C MET A 55 1.52 -17.23 -3.11
N VAL A 56 1.24 -16.14 -2.39
CA VAL A 56 -0.04 -15.99 -1.69
C VAL A 56 -1.17 -15.84 -2.72
N ARG A 57 -2.05 -16.84 -2.80
CA ARG A 57 -3.19 -16.86 -3.75
C ARG A 57 -4.39 -16.05 -3.28
N ASP A 58 -4.63 -15.99 -1.96
CA ASP A 58 -5.76 -15.29 -1.36
C ASP A 58 -5.28 -14.38 -0.22
N VAL A 59 -5.60 -13.09 -0.35
CA VAL A 59 -5.24 -12.06 0.61
C VAL A 59 -6.02 -12.21 1.92
N LYS A 60 -7.28 -12.70 1.88
CA LYS A 60 -8.12 -12.78 3.09
C LYS A 60 -7.48 -13.70 4.14
N LYS A 61 -7.18 -14.94 3.76
CA LYS A 61 -6.55 -15.93 4.66
C LYS A 61 -5.13 -15.55 5.08
N SER A 62 -4.40 -14.85 4.21
CA SER A 62 -3.03 -14.43 4.53
C SER A 62 -3.00 -13.21 5.45
N TRP A 63 -4.03 -12.38 5.48
CA TRP A 63 -4.12 -11.22 6.36
C TRP A 63 -4.13 -11.60 7.83
N ASP A 64 -4.95 -12.58 8.23
CA ASP A 64 -5.00 -13.04 9.62
C ASP A 64 -3.67 -13.63 10.09
N ARG A 65 -2.97 -14.30 9.18
CA ARG A 65 -1.60 -14.78 9.44
C ARG A 65 -0.64 -13.60 9.58
N ALA A 66 -0.73 -12.59 8.72
CA ALA A 66 0.11 -11.40 8.81
C ALA A 66 -0.10 -10.66 10.14
N ARG A 67 -1.35 -10.51 10.60
CA ARG A 67 -1.68 -9.94 11.92
C ARG A 67 -1.04 -10.72 13.06
N ARG A 68 -1.15 -12.06 13.06
CA ARG A 68 -0.53 -12.91 14.08
C ARG A 68 1.00 -12.78 14.10
N LEU A 69 1.63 -12.81 12.93
CA LEU A 69 3.08 -12.63 12.81
C LEU A 69 3.52 -11.24 13.30
N ALA A 70 2.79 -10.19 12.93
CA ALA A 70 3.08 -8.83 13.39
C ALA A 70 2.98 -8.72 14.92
N LYS A 71 1.95 -9.31 15.53
CA LYS A 71 1.78 -9.35 16.98
C LYS A 71 2.94 -10.07 17.67
N SER A 72 3.31 -11.26 17.19
CA SER A 72 4.46 -12.02 17.71
C SER A 72 5.78 -11.24 17.59
N MET A 73 6.01 -10.56 16.47
CA MET A 73 7.20 -9.72 16.27
C MET A 73 7.23 -8.50 17.20
N ALA A 74 6.06 -7.93 17.52
CA ALA A 74 5.93 -6.80 18.43
C ALA A 74 6.15 -7.25 19.89
N GLU A 75 5.54 -8.36 20.30
CA GLU A 75 5.73 -8.97 21.62
C GLU A 75 7.20 -9.32 21.88
N ALA A 76 7.89 -9.90 20.89
CA ALA A 76 9.33 -10.17 20.98
C ALA A 76 10.19 -8.91 21.19
N LYS A 77 9.64 -7.72 20.90
CA LYS A 77 10.28 -6.42 21.13
C LYS A 77 9.71 -5.67 22.35
N GLY A 78 8.84 -6.31 23.14
CA GLY A 78 8.16 -5.69 24.28
C GLY A 78 7.09 -4.66 23.89
N ILE A 79 6.64 -4.65 22.63
CA ILE A 79 5.65 -3.68 22.13
C ILE A 79 4.27 -4.36 22.12
N ARG A 80 3.31 -3.78 22.84
CA ARG A 80 1.91 -4.19 22.77
C ARG A 80 1.22 -3.47 21.61
N ILE A 81 0.63 -4.24 20.71
CA ILE A 81 -0.18 -3.73 19.61
C ILE A 81 -1.54 -4.41 19.59
N ASP A 82 -2.59 -3.63 19.33
CA ASP A 82 -3.88 -4.17 18.95
C ASP A 82 -4.08 -4.03 17.44
N LEU A 83 -4.45 -5.13 16.80
CA LEU A 83 -4.70 -5.23 15.37
C LEU A 83 -6.12 -5.75 15.07
N SER A 84 -7.00 -5.85 16.08
CA SER A 84 -8.40 -6.29 16.02
C SER A 84 -9.14 -5.77 14.79
N ASP A 85 -9.12 -4.45 14.59
CA ASP A 85 -9.84 -3.72 13.54
C ASP A 85 -9.00 -3.36 12.32
N VAL A 86 -7.75 -3.82 12.28
CA VAL A 86 -6.82 -3.47 11.20
C VAL A 86 -7.08 -4.38 9.99
N THR A 87 -7.47 -3.76 8.88
CA THR A 87 -7.79 -4.43 7.61
C THR A 87 -6.76 -4.05 6.53
N PRO A 88 -6.72 -4.76 5.38
CA PRO A 88 -5.89 -4.33 4.25
C PRO A 88 -6.22 -2.91 3.77
N HIS A 89 -7.48 -2.48 3.92
CA HIS A 89 -7.90 -1.13 3.56
C HIS A 89 -7.30 -0.08 4.49
N THR A 90 -7.10 -0.38 5.78
CA THR A 90 -6.42 0.51 6.72
C THR A 90 -5.05 0.92 6.21
N LEU A 91 -4.24 -0.03 5.70
CA LEU A 91 -2.93 0.29 5.13
C LEU A 91 -3.01 1.20 3.89
N LYS A 92 -4.02 1.00 3.04
CA LYS A 92 -4.25 1.87 1.89
C LYS A 92 -4.61 3.29 2.34
N HIS A 93 -5.49 3.43 3.34
CA HIS A 93 -5.88 4.71 3.93
C HIS A 93 -4.66 5.45 4.47
N THR A 94 -3.85 4.79 5.29
CA THR A 94 -2.60 5.37 5.83
C THR A 94 -1.64 5.81 4.73
N ALA A 95 -1.45 5.01 3.68
CA ALA A 95 -0.56 5.36 2.58
C ALA A 95 -1.04 6.59 1.80
N ILE A 96 -2.35 6.76 1.60
CA ILE A 96 -2.94 7.95 0.97
C ILE A 96 -2.70 9.17 1.85
N THR A 97 -3.00 9.08 3.15
CA THR A 97 -2.77 10.16 4.11
C THR A 97 -1.32 10.62 4.09
N TRP A 98 -0.35 9.69 4.13
CA TRP A 98 1.07 10.03 4.07
C TRP A 98 1.50 10.67 2.75
N ALA A 99 0.91 10.28 1.63
CA ALA A 99 1.22 10.91 0.35
C ALA A 99 0.77 12.38 0.35
N LEU A 100 -0.45 12.66 0.82
CA LEU A 100 -0.99 14.01 0.91
C LEU A 100 -0.23 14.87 1.92
N GLN A 101 0.08 14.33 3.10
CA GLN A 101 0.92 14.99 4.11
C GLN A 101 2.31 15.38 3.58
N ARG A 102 2.82 14.64 2.59
CA ARG A 102 4.10 14.89 1.92
C ARG A 102 3.96 15.75 0.66
N GLY A 103 2.80 16.37 0.44
CA GLY A 103 2.56 17.32 -0.63
C GLY A 103 2.14 16.74 -1.98
N ALA A 104 1.73 15.46 -2.05
CA ALA A 104 1.11 14.95 -3.26
C ALA A 104 -0.21 15.69 -3.53
N THR A 105 -0.47 16.04 -4.78
CA THR A 105 -1.78 16.58 -5.17
C THR A 105 -2.87 15.51 -5.04
N THR A 106 -4.13 15.92 -4.87
CA THR A 106 -5.27 14.99 -4.85
C THR A 106 -5.37 14.19 -6.15
N TRP A 107 -5.04 14.82 -7.28
CA TRP A 107 -4.99 14.19 -8.60
C TRP A 107 -3.93 13.09 -8.67
N ASP A 108 -2.70 13.38 -8.28
CA ASP A 108 -1.60 12.40 -8.31
C ASP A 108 -1.86 11.23 -7.36
N ALA A 109 -2.36 11.51 -6.16
CA ALA A 109 -2.73 10.49 -5.19
C ALA A 109 -3.87 9.60 -5.73
N ALA A 110 -4.89 10.18 -6.37
CA ALA A 110 -6.01 9.43 -6.94
C ALA A 110 -5.53 8.46 -8.03
N GLY A 111 -4.69 8.98 -8.95
CA GLY A 111 -4.07 8.18 -10.00
C GLY A 111 -3.21 7.05 -9.45
N TYR A 112 -2.36 7.35 -8.47
CA TYR A 112 -1.41 6.40 -7.90
C TYR A 112 -2.10 5.29 -7.09
N PHE A 113 -3.05 5.64 -6.23
CA PHE A 113 -3.76 4.68 -5.36
C PHE A 113 -5.00 4.06 -6.01
N SER A 114 -5.24 4.32 -7.30
CA SER A 114 -6.38 3.80 -8.06
C SER A 114 -7.70 4.06 -7.33
N THR A 115 -7.94 5.31 -6.97
CA THR A 115 -9.18 5.79 -6.34
C THR A 115 -9.63 7.08 -7.03
N SER A 116 -10.81 7.61 -6.73
CA SER A 116 -11.27 8.86 -7.33
C SER A 116 -10.78 10.07 -6.53
N VAL A 117 -10.58 11.20 -7.22
CA VAL A 117 -10.28 12.50 -6.59
C VAL A 117 -11.36 12.85 -5.56
N GLN A 118 -12.64 12.68 -5.91
CA GLN A 118 -13.77 12.87 -5.00
C GLN A 118 -13.67 12.02 -3.72
N THR A 119 -13.22 10.76 -3.83
CA THR A 119 -13.01 9.90 -2.65
C THR A 119 -11.87 10.47 -1.79
N ILE A 120 -10.81 10.94 -2.43
CA ILE A 120 -9.67 11.52 -1.72
C ILE A 120 -10.06 12.80 -1.00
N GLU A 121 -10.72 13.73 -1.67
CA GLU A 121 -11.17 15.00 -1.10
C GLU A 121 -12.10 14.75 0.09
N ARG A 122 -13.11 13.89 -0.08
CA ARG A 122 -14.06 13.54 0.97
C ARG A 122 -13.39 12.91 2.21
N THR A 123 -12.37 12.08 2.01
CA THR A 123 -11.84 11.22 3.10
C THR A 123 -10.53 11.76 3.70
N TYR A 124 -9.68 12.40 2.90
CA TYR A 124 -8.33 12.81 3.31
C TYR A 124 -7.95 14.23 2.91
N GLY A 125 -8.81 14.99 2.22
CA GLY A 125 -8.45 16.32 1.70
C GLY A 125 -7.87 17.24 2.79
N HIS A 126 -8.40 17.13 3.99
CA HIS A 126 -7.98 17.88 5.19
C HIS A 126 -6.60 17.50 5.75
N HIS A 127 -5.98 16.40 5.30
CA HIS A 127 -4.64 16.00 5.73
C HIS A 127 -3.51 16.61 4.87
N SER A 128 -3.85 17.28 3.77
CA SER A 128 -2.85 17.98 2.96
C SER A 128 -2.34 19.22 3.71
N PRO A 129 -1.02 19.47 3.75
CA PRO A 129 -0.46 20.71 4.29
C PRO A 129 -0.94 21.95 3.53
N GLN A 130 -1.36 21.78 2.27
CA GLN A 130 -1.89 22.84 1.42
C GLN A 130 -3.41 23.03 1.60
N HIS A 131 -4.05 22.24 2.46
CA HIS A 131 -5.47 22.38 2.74
C HIS A 131 -5.75 23.80 3.27
N GLN A 132 -6.66 24.51 2.59
CA GLN A 132 -7.01 25.91 2.87
C GLN A 132 -5.92 26.96 2.63
N ALA A 133 -4.68 26.59 2.28
CA ALA A 133 -3.59 27.56 2.07
C ALA A 133 -3.96 28.63 1.04
N SER A 134 -4.48 28.21 -0.12
CA SER A 134 -4.93 29.14 -1.17
C SER A 134 -6.14 29.98 -0.75
N ALA A 135 -7.01 29.44 0.11
CA ALA A 135 -8.17 30.18 0.62
C ALA A 135 -7.72 31.27 1.60
N VAL A 136 -6.80 30.94 2.51
CA VAL A 136 -6.17 31.92 3.42
C VAL A 136 -5.44 33.00 2.63
N ASP A 137 -4.65 32.63 1.62
CA ASP A 137 -3.95 33.60 0.76
C ASP A 137 -4.92 34.53 0.03
N ALA A 138 -6.02 33.99 -0.51
CA ALA A 138 -7.05 34.78 -1.17
C ALA A 138 -7.73 35.76 -0.20
N MET A 139 -8.02 35.32 1.02
CA MET A 139 -8.59 36.17 2.07
C MET A 139 -7.61 37.25 2.56
N ASN A 140 -6.30 37.00 2.51
CA ASN A 140 -5.26 37.96 2.91
C ASN A 140 -4.99 39.03 1.84
N ARG A 141 -5.36 38.79 0.57
CA ARG A 141 -5.22 39.81 -0.48
C ARG A 141 -6.21 40.94 -0.23
N ARG A 142 -5.70 42.08 0.24
CA ARG A 142 -6.44 43.36 0.21
C ARG A 142 -6.52 43.83 -1.25
N GLY A 143 -7.73 44.17 -1.68
CA GLY A 143 -7.99 44.82 -2.97
C GLY A 143 -7.44 46.23 -3.02
#